data_AF-A0A956LCV4-F1
#
_entry.id   AF-A0A956LCV4-F1
#
_cell.length_a   1.000
_cell.length_b   1.000
_cell.length_c   1.000
_cell.angle_alpha   90.00
_cell.angle_beta   90.00
_cell.angle_gamma   90.00
#
_symmetry.space_group_name_H-M   'P 1'
#
loop_
_entity.id
_entity.type
_entity.pdbx_description
1 polymer ?
#
loop_
_entity_poly.entity_id
_entity_poly.type
_entity_poly.pdbx_seq_one_letter_code
_entity_poly.pdbx_strand_id
1 'polypeptide(L)'
;MRSLVIPTHRPPPGARLLALLLVVLLPGCSGDDGGSESATAASDATSDASASEGATTSASSAPTSAGSETTGDTTAGTGGSDSGASDSGSGGSTSDTGEPAATCQQDGDCQLVDDCCTCDVIGQGDDPPKCDVPECFATTCSAEGLVPASAACRLGQCHLGPLPCAGPVDCAQAPPDCAAGTLPSIVNGCWGACVPARLCDEVPSCDGDPCGPGWFCVETQSGAPARCHPTPETCGGELSCGCLFSFLPEFCPASCAEQGGSTILCEDGG
;
A
#
# COMPACT_ATOMS: atom_id res chain seq x y z
N MET A 1 -21.28 44.89 -6.89
CA MET A 1 -22.04 44.04 -5.94
C MET A 1 -22.02 42.62 -6.47
N ARG A 2 -21.10 41.78 -6.00
CA ARG A 2 -20.97 40.37 -6.41
C ARG A 2 -21.70 39.53 -5.36
N SER A 3 -22.77 38.84 -5.76
CA SER A 3 -23.52 37.95 -4.89
C SER A 3 -22.70 36.72 -4.54
N LEU A 4 -22.47 36.53 -3.24
CA LEU A 4 -21.95 35.30 -2.67
C LEU A 4 -23.08 34.24 -2.73
N VAL A 5 -22.85 33.14 -3.44
CA VAL A 5 -23.74 31.96 -3.41
C VAL A 5 -23.12 30.98 -2.42
N ILE A 6 -23.77 30.77 -1.29
CA ILE A 6 -23.37 29.81 -0.25
C ILE A 6 -24.03 28.47 -0.58
N PRO A 7 -23.27 27.39 -0.85
CA PRO A 7 -23.84 26.07 -1.05
C PRO A 7 -24.35 25.49 0.27
N THR A 8 -25.63 25.16 0.33
CA THR A 8 -26.26 24.47 1.45
C THR A 8 -26.09 22.95 1.30
N HIS A 9 -25.17 22.37 2.07
CA HIS A 9 -25.05 20.92 2.20
C HIS A 9 -26.30 20.35 2.89
N ARG A 10 -27.09 19.55 2.18
CA ARG A 10 -28.12 18.69 2.78
C ARG A 10 -27.45 17.44 3.36
N PRO A 11 -27.62 17.12 4.65
CA PRO A 11 -27.16 15.86 5.20
C PRO A 11 -27.99 14.68 4.68
N PRO A 12 -27.38 13.49 4.46
CA PRO A 12 -28.08 12.30 4.01
C PRO A 12 -29.07 11.78 5.06
N PRO A 13 -30.25 11.26 4.64
CA PRO A 13 -31.23 10.69 5.56
C PRO A 13 -30.80 9.27 5.98
N GLY A 14 -30.28 9.10 7.21
CA GLY A 14 -29.94 7.73 7.65
C GLY A 14 -29.45 7.51 9.07
N ALA A 15 -28.94 8.52 9.79
CA ALA A 15 -28.45 8.31 11.15
C ALA A 15 -29.52 8.71 12.18
N ARG A 16 -30.42 7.77 12.53
CA ARG A 16 -31.21 7.87 13.77
C ARG A 16 -30.27 7.65 14.96
N LEU A 17 -29.60 8.74 15.37
CA LEU A 17 -28.85 8.80 16.61
C LEU A 17 -29.83 8.75 17.79
N LEU A 18 -29.87 7.60 18.46
CA LEU A 18 -30.59 7.42 19.72
C LEU A 18 -29.74 8.08 20.82
N ALA A 19 -29.84 9.40 20.95
CA ALA A 19 -29.21 10.18 22.00
C ALA A 19 -29.95 9.90 23.32
N LEU A 20 -29.40 8.96 24.10
CA LEU A 20 -29.80 8.71 25.47
C LEU A 20 -29.14 9.79 26.35
N LEU A 21 -29.93 10.81 26.65
CA LEU A 21 -29.60 11.97 27.46
C LEU A 21 -29.47 11.55 28.94
N LEU A 22 -28.27 11.21 29.40
CA LEU A 22 -27.99 11.06 30.84
C LEU A 22 -27.42 12.38 31.37
N VAL A 23 -28.30 13.23 31.90
CA VAL A 23 -27.97 14.46 32.60
C VAL A 23 -27.42 14.11 33.99
N VAL A 24 -26.10 14.22 34.17
CA VAL A 24 -25.48 14.21 35.50
C VAL A 24 -25.02 15.64 35.81
N LEU A 25 -25.78 16.30 36.68
CA LEU A 25 -25.45 17.58 37.30
C LEU A 25 -24.34 17.36 38.34
N LEU A 26 -23.19 18.00 38.15
CA LEU A 26 -22.18 18.20 39.21
C LEU A 26 -22.06 19.70 39.53
N PRO A 27 -22.06 20.09 40.82
CA PRO A 27 -21.89 21.47 41.25
C PRO A 27 -20.41 21.87 41.24
N GLY A 28 -20.17 23.17 41.03
CA GLY A 28 -18.86 23.72 40.72
C GLY A 28 -17.87 23.87 41.88
N CYS A 29 -16.73 24.45 41.52
CA CYS A 29 -15.86 25.22 42.39
C CYS A 29 -15.21 26.32 41.53
N SER A 30 -15.52 27.56 41.86
CA SER A 30 -14.79 28.77 41.47
C SER A 30 -13.37 28.73 42.03
N GLY A 31 -12.41 29.24 41.26
CA GLY A 31 -11.03 29.47 41.67
C GLY A 31 -10.39 30.47 40.72
N ASP A 32 -10.58 31.74 41.04
CA ASP A 32 -9.82 32.91 40.57
C ASP A 32 -8.38 32.81 41.12
N ASP A 33 -7.36 33.23 40.36
CA ASP A 33 -6.21 34.02 40.85
C ASP A 33 -5.13 34.11 39.76
N GLY A 34 -4.74 35.35 39.44
CA GLY A 34 -3.82 35.69 38.37
C GLY A 34 -2.33 35.60 38.73
N GLY A 35 -1.49 36.20 37.87
CA GLY A 35 -0.08 36.47 38.20
C GLY A 35 0.90 36.25 37.06
N SER A 36 1.11 37.33 36.30
CA SER A 36 2.38 37.91 35.85
C SER A 36 3.68 37.08 35.70
N GLU A 37 4.46 37.54 34.71
CA GLU A 37 5.92 37.78 34.72
C GLU A 37 6.75 37.06 33.64
N SER A 38 7.48 37.90 32.90
CA SER A 38 8.45 37.66 31.85
C SER A 38 9.59 36.74 32.24
N ALA A 39 10.10 35.98 31.27
CA ALA A 39 11.55 35.76 31.15
C ALA A 39 11.96 35.46 29.70
N THR A 40 12.63 36.43 29.10
CA THR A 40 13.53 36.26 27.97
C THR A 40 14.73 35.45 28.44
N ALA A 41 15.06 34.35 27.77
CA ALA A 41 16.35 33.67 27.94
C ALA A 41 16.87 33.26 26.56
N ALA A 42 17.78 34.10 26.05
CA ALA A 42 18.76 33.71 25.06
C ALA A 42 19.78 32.77 25.70
N SER A 43 20.23 31.76 24.95
CA SER A 43 21.53 31.13 25.18
C SER A 43 22.02 30.55 23.86
N ASP A 44 22.99 31.27 23.30
CA ASP A 44 24.05 30.79 22.43
C ASP A 44 24.58 29.41 22.86
N ALA A 45 24.79 28.54 21.87
CA ALA A 45 25.82 27.52 21.90
C ALA A 45 26.40 27.34 20.49
N THR A 46 27.43 28.13 20.24
CA THR A 46 28.45 27.98 19.20
C THR A 46 29.39 26.81 19.57
N SER A 47 29.72 25.93 18.62
CA SER A 47 31.00 25.18 18.46
C SER A 47 30.86 24.24 17.25
N ASP A 48 31.56 24.51 16.14
CA ASP A 48 32.70 23.70 15.61
C ASP A 48 32.26 22.48 14.77
N ALA A 49 32.81 22.13 13.60
CA ALA A 49 34.03 22.55 12.93
C ALA A 49 33.89 22.36 11.41
N SER A 50 34.57 23.23 10.67
CA SER A 50 34.87 23.10 9.24
C SER A 50 36.04 22.14 9.01
N ALA A 51 36.00 21.44 7.87
CA ALA A 51 37.10 21.21 6.91
C ALA A 51 37.17 19.76 6.43
N SER A 52 36.88 19.54 5.15
CA SER A 52 37.65 18.63 4.29
C SER A 52 37.34 18.95 2.83
N GLU A 53 38.16 19.84 2.26
CA GLU A 53 38.32 19.97 0.81
C GLU A 53 39.46 19.07 0.35
N GLY A 54 39.25 18.43 -0.81
CA GLY A 54 40.31 18.17 -1.79
C GLY A 54 40.94 16.77 -1.78
N ALA A 55 40.67 15.98 -2.83
CA ALA A 55 41.62 15.87 -3.95
C ALA A 55 41.14 14.86 -5.01
N THR A 56 41.15 15.35 -6.23
CA THR A 56 40.93 14.71 -7.53
C THR A 56 42.08 13.77 -7.97
N THR A 57 41.83 13.08 -9.10
CA THR A 57 42.75 12.43 -10.07
C THR A 57 42.96 10.91 -9.89
N SER A 58 43.04 10.06 -10.91
CA SER A 58 42.72 10.04 -12.34
C SER A 58 43.12 8.64 -12.88
N ALA A 59 42.50 8.20 -13.98
CA ALA A 59 43.00 7.21 -14.97
C ALA A 59 43.04 5.73 -14.52
N SER A 60 42.98 4.71 -15.38
CA SER A 60 42.79 4.53 -16.82
C SER A 60 42.55 3.03 -17.05
N SER A 61 41.73 2.72 -18.05
CA SER A 61 41.86 1.64 -19.06
C SER A 61 42.37 0.24 -18.67
N ALA A 62 41.52 -0.77 -18.86
CA ALA A 62 41.83 -1.92 -19.74
C ALA A 62 40.56 -2.73 -20.09
N PRO A 63 40.30 -3.01 -21.39
CA PRO A 63 39.35 -4.03 -21.82
C PRO A 63 40.05 -5.40 -21.83
N THR A 64 39.37 -6.46 -21.37
CA THR A 64 39.80 -7.84 -21.64
C THR A 64 38.68 -8.59 -22.35
N SER A 65 38.86 -8.76 -23.65
CA SER A 65 38.16 -9.75 -24.46
C SER A 65 38.96 -11.05 -24.46
N ALA A 66 38.32 -12.15 -24.08
CA ALA A 66 38.62 -13.54 -24.46
C ALA A 66 37.41 -14.34 -23.93
N GLY A 67 36.55 -14.96 -24.74
CA GLY A 67 36.87 -15.94 -25.76
C GLY A 67 36.58 -17.32 -25.18
N SER A 68 35.45 -17.92 -25.53
CA SER A 68 35.28 -19.39 -25.56
C SER A 68 34.05 -19.75 -26.37
N GLU A 69 34.33 -20.09 -27.62
CA GLU A 69 33.53 -20.96 -28.43
C GLU A 69 33.48 -22.34 -27.77
N THR A 70 32.31 -22.97 -27.70
CA THR A 70 32.24 -24.43 -27.56
C THR A 70 31.12 -24.94 -28.45
N THR A 71 31.55 -25.45 -29.59
CA THR A 71 30.79 -26.30 -30.51
C THR A 71 31.02 -27.76 -30.11
N GLY A 72 29.99 -28.59 -30.24
CA GLY A 72 30.03 -30.05 -30.05
C GLY A 72 29.33 -30.47 -28.75
N ASP A 73 28.62 -31.57 -28.66
CA ASP A 73 28.29 -32.62 -29.62
C ASP A 73 27.09 -33.40 -29.03
N THR A 74 26.45 -34.14 -29.91
CA THR A 74 25.37 -35.10 -29.72
C THR A 74 25.64 -36.09 -28.57
N THR A 75 24.65 -36.35 -27.71
CA THR A 75 24.51 -37.66 -27.06
C THR A 75 23.04 -37.96 -26.77
N ALA A 76 22.49 -38.91 -27.53
CA ALA A 76 21.28 -39.63 -27.16
C ALA A 76 21.56 -40.48 -25.91
N GLY A 77 20.78 -40.28 -24.85
CA GLY A 77 20.83 -41.06 -23.62
C GLY A 77 19.42 -41.53 -23.27
N THR A 78 19.16 -42.81 -23.50
CA THR A 78 17.96 -43.54 -23.13
C THR A 78 18.08 -44.02 -21.68
N GLY A 79 16.99 -43.95 -20.92
CA GLY A 79 16.73 -44.84 -19.78
C GLY A 79 17.23 -44.35 -18.42
N GLY A 80 16.26 -44.11 -17.52
CA GLY A 80 16.51 -43.85 -16.11
C GLY A 80 15.19 -43.62 -15.38
N SER A 81 14.52 -44.70 -15.01
CA SER A 81 13.38 -44.68 -14.10
C SER A 81 13.89 -44.44 -12.69
N ASP A 82 13.62 -43.26 -12.13
CA ASP A 82 13.80 -43.03 -10.70
C ASP A 82 12.57 -42.34 -10.10
N SER A 83 12.28 -42.81 -8.90
CA SER A 83 11.01 -42.72 -8.21
C SER A 83 11.06 -41.62 -7.15
N GLY A 84 9.95 -40.90 -6.97
CA GLY A 84 9.59 -40.30 -5.69
C GLY A 84 10.25 -38.98 -5.34
N ALA A 85 9.67 -37.88 -5.82
CA ALA A 85 9.63 -36.63 -5.10
C ALA A 85 8.20 -36.07 -5.25
N SER A 86 7.45 -36.11 -4.15
CA SER A 86 6.16 -35.43 -4.04
C SER A 86 6.45 -33.95 -3.83
N ASP A 87 6.71 -33.23 -4.92
CA ASP A 87 6.64 -31.77 -4.92
C ASP A 87 5.17 -31.36 -4.88
N SER A 88 4.64 -31.25 -3.65
CA SER A 88 3.39 -30.55 -3.37
C SER A 88 3.61 -29.04 -3.47
N GLY A 89 4.02 -28.58 -4.65
CA GLY A 89 4.05 -27.16 -5.00
C GLY A 89 2.68 -26.73 -5.50
N SER A 90 1.71 -26.58 -4.59
CA SER A 90 0.48 -25.85 -4.90
C SER A 90 0.82 -24.36 -4.98
N GLY A 91 1.45 -23.95 -6.07
CA GLY A 91 1.49 -22.56 -6.48
C GLY A 91 0.09 -22.17 -6.92
N GLY A 92 -0.74 -21.77 -5.96
CA GLY A 92 -2.00 -21.09 -6.23
C GLY A 92 -1.67 -19.89 -7.11
N SER A 93 -2.06 -19.98 -8.38
CA SER A 93 -2.00 -18.83 -9.27
C SER A 93 -3.09 -17.89 -8.76
N THR A 94 -2.72 -16.89 -7.96
CA THR A 94 -3.55 -15.70 -7.78
C THR A 94 -3.81 -15.18 -9.18
N SER A 95 -5.08 -15.21 -9.59
CA SER A 95 -5.55 -15.01 -10.96
C SER A 95 -5.30 -13.58 -11.44
N ASP A 96 -4.04 -13.23 -11.73
CA ASP A 96 -3.68 -12.03 -12.50
C ASP A 96 -4.00 -12.21 -14.01
N THR A 97 -4.66 -13.31 -14.39
CA THR A 97 -5.21 -13.54 -15.74
C THR A 97 -6.56 -12.84 -15.93
N GLY A 98 -6.55 -11.51 -15.84
CA GLY A 98 -7.33 -10.62 -16.72
C GLY A 98 -8.86 -10.71 -16.69
N GLU A 99 -9.49 -11.28 -15.67
CA GLU A 99 -10.92 -11.01 -15.45
C GLU A 99 -11.03 -9.57 -14.91
N PRO A 100 -11.80 -8.68 -15.55
CA PRO A 100 -11.87 -7.29 -15.14
C PRO A 100 -12.37 -7.21 -13.71
N ALA A 101 -11.67 -6.45 -12.86
CA ALA A 101 -12.08 -6.26 -11.48
C ALA A 101 -13.51 -5.72 -11.43
N ALA A 102 -14.32 -6.27 -10.53
CA ALA A 102 -15.71 -5.83 -10.39
C ALA A 102 -15.78 -4.33 -10.11
N THR A 103 -16.67 -3.62 -10.81
CA THR A 103 -16.79 -2.17 -10.67
C THR A 103 -17.52 -1.82 -9.38
N CYS A 104 -17.10 -0.77 -8.69
CA CYS A 104 -17.68 -0.31 -7.42
C CYS A 104 -17.74 1.22 -7.34
N GLN A 105 -18.55 1.73 -6.40
CA GLN A 105 -18.58 3.16 -6.05
C GLN A 105 -18.11 3.41 -4.61
N GLN A 106 -18.27 2.43 -3.74
CA GLN A 106 -17.89 2.47 -2.33
C GLN A 106 -17.52 1.05 -1.85
N ASP A 107 -16.80 0.93 -0.73
CA ASP A 107 -16.33 -0.35 -0.20
C ASP A 107 -17.45 -1.38 0.00
N GLY A 108 -18.66 -0.92 0.34
CA GLY A 108 -19.83 -1.78 0.53
C GLY A 108 -20.35 -2.45 -0.75
N ASP A 109 -19.87 -2.01 -1.92
CA ASP A 109 -20.16 -2.64 -3.20
C ASP A 109 -19.20 -3.78 -3.52
N CYS A 110 -18.23 -4.04 -2.64
CA CYS A 110 -17.24 -5.12 -2.76
C CYS A 110 -17.45 -6.16 -1.66
N GLN A 111 -17.22 -7.42 -2.00
CA GLN A 111 -17.36 -8.55 -1.10
C GLN A 111 -16.06 -9.36 -1.08
N LEU A 112 -15.52 -9.58 0.12
CA LEU A 112 -14.41 -10.50 0.34
C LEU A 112 -14.91 -11.94 0.27
N VAL A 113 -14.30 -12.72 -0.61
CA VAL A 113 -14.39 -14.18 -0.65
C VAL A 113 -13.19 -14.73 0.10
N ASP A 114 -13.41 -15.13 1.35
CA ASP A 114 -12.38 -15.76 2.19
C ASP A 114 -12.81 -17.19 2.53
N ASP A 115 -12.60 -18.10 1.60
CA ASP A 115 -12.89 -19.52 1.75
C ASP A 115 -11.62 -20.37 1.65
N CYS A 116 -11.76 -21.69 1.59
CA CYS A 116 -10.63 -22.63 1.57
C CYS A 116 -9.91 -22.70 0.23
N CYS A 117 -10.52 -22.15 -0.81
CA CYS A 117 -10.09 -22.28 -2.18
C CYS A 117 -9.57 -20.94 -2.72
N THR A 118 -10.14 -19.84 -2.26
CA THR A 118 -9.86 -18.50 -2.78
C THR A 118 -9.80 -17.46 -1.66
N CYS A 119 -8.86 -16.53 -1.82
CA CYS A 119 -8.84 -15.24 -1.13
C CYS A 119 -8.96 -14.17 -2.23
N ASP A 120 -10.18 -13.70 -2.47
CA ASP A 120 -10.45 -12.81 -3.59
C ASP A 120 -11.51 -11.76 -3.23
N VAL A 121 -11.65 -10.73 -4.05
CA VAL A 121 -12.67 -9.71 -3.90
C VAL A 121 -13.53 -9.64 -5.14
N ILE A 122 -14.83 -9.85 -4.95
CA ILE A 122 -15.85 -9.78 -6.01
C ILE A 122 -16.79 -8.60 -5.79
N GLY A 123 -17.62 -8.28 -6.79
CA GLY A 123 -18.67 -7.29 -6.64
C GLY A 123 -19.78 -7.81 -5.75
N GLN A 124 -20.49 -6.89 -5.08
CA GLN A 124 -21.64 -7.25 -4.27
C GLN A 124 -22.73 -7.90 -5.14
N GLY A 125 -23.11 -9.12 -4.77
CA GLY A 125 -24.14 -9.89 -5.47
C GLY A 125 -23.61 -10.81 -6.56
N ASP A 126 -22.31 -10.79 -6.84
CA ASP A 126 -21.66 -11.81 -7.67
C ASP A 126 -21.60 -13.15 -6.91
N ASP A 127 -21.72 -14.25 -7.64
CA ASP A 127 -21.61 -15.59 -7.05
C ASP A 127 -20.13 -15.95 -6.88
N PRO A 128 -19.65 -16.23 -5.64
CA PRO A 128 -18.28 -16.64 -5.42
C PRO A 128 -17.97 -17.97 -6.12
N PRO A 129 -16.71 -18.22 -6.52
CA PRO A 129 -16.31 -19.50 -7.09
C PRO A 129 -16.64 -20.63 -6.13
N LYS A 130 -17.10 -21.77 -6.67
CA LYS A 130 -17.44 -22.92 -5.85
C LYS A 130 -16.19 -23.51 -5.22
N CYS A 131 -16.21 -23.67 -3.91
CA CYS A 131 -15.18 -24.38 -3.16
C CYS A 131 -15.66 -25.79 -2.79
N ASP A 132 -15.20 -26.81 -3.53
CA ASP A 132 -15.59 -28.22 -3.33
C ASP A 132 -14.74 -28.95 -2.25
N VAL A 133 -14.06 -28.19 -1.38
CA VAL A 133 -13.24 -28.74 -0.28
C VAL A 133 -14.11 -28.92 0.97
N PRO A 134 -14.29 -30.16 1.47
CA PRO A 134 -15.25 -30.44 2.54
C PRO A 134 -14.81 -29.93 3.93
N GLU A 135 -13.50 -29.80 4.19
CA GLU A 135 -12.97 -29.36 5.48
C GLU A 135 -11.84 -28.34 5.29
N CYS A 136 -11.94 -27.22 6.01
CA CYS A 136 -11.02 -26.10 6.01
C CYS A 136 -10.33 -26.00 7.37
N PHE A 137 -9.01 -26.12 7.42
CA PHE A 137 -8.29 -25.86 8.68
C PHE A 137 -7.96 -24.37 8.86
N ALA A 138 -7.85 -23.63 7.75
CA ALA A 138 -7.68 -22.18 7.70
C ALA A 138 -8.25 -21.68 6.38
N THR A 139 -8.75 -20.45 6.36
CA THR A 139 -9.15 -19.78 5.12
C THR A 139 -7.92 -19.37 4.31
N THR A 140 -8.09 -19.17 3.01
CA THR A 140 -6.99 -18.84 2.10
C THR A 140 -6.35 -17.51 2.50
N CYS A 141 -7.13 -16.47 2.83
CA CYS A 141 -6.57 -15.17 3.22
C CYS A 141 -5.73 -15.30 4.50
N SER A 142 -6.21 -16.09 5.47
CA SER A 142 -5.48 -16.34 6.71
C SER A 142 -4.18 -17.09 6.47
N ALA A 143 -4.19 -18.09 5.57
CA ALA A 143 -3.00 -18.86 5.21
C ALA A 143 -1.94 -18.02 4.48
N GLU A 144 -2.39 -17.01 3.72
CA GLU A 144 -1.52 -16.04 3.05
C GLU A 144 -1.05 -14.89 3.96
N GLY A 145 -1.50 -14.87 5.23
CA GLY A 145 -1.13 -13.83 6.19
C GLY A 145 -1.83 -12.48 5.97
N LEU A 146 -2.91 -12.47 5.18
CA LEU A 146 -3.74 -11.31 4.92
C LEU A 146 -4.73 -11.12 6.07
N VAL A 147 -4.24 -10.66 7.22
CA VAL A 147 -5.05 -10.52 8.45
C VAL A 147 -4.91 -9.11 9.03
N PRO A 148 -6.01 -8.32 9.14
CA PRO A 148 -7.36 -8.63 8.68
C PRO A 148 -7.54 -8.40 7.17
N ALA A 149 -8.01 -9.42 6.43
CA ALA A 149 -8.46 -9.22 5.05
C ALA A 149 -9.77 -8.43 5.04
N SER A 150 -9.88 -7.51 4.09
CA SER A 150 -11.10 -6.75 3.83
C SER A 150 -11.24 -6.51 2.33
N ALA A 151 -12.43 -6.14 1.88
CA ALA A 151 -12.69 -5.69 0.53
C ALA A 151 -12.81 -4.17 0.53
N ALA A 152 -12.22 -3.51 -0.48
CA ALA A 152 -12.28 -2.06 -0.63
C ALA A 152 -12.56 -1.67 -2.08
N CYS A 153 -13.27 -0.57 -2.26
CA CYS A 153 -13.45 0.05 -3.56
C CYS A 153 -12.33 1.07 -3.77
N ARG A 154 -11.47 0.81 -4.75
CA ARG A 154 -10.35 1.69 -5.09
C ARG A 154 -10.42 2.04 -6.56
N LEU A 155 -10.54 3.35 -6.84
CA LEU A 155 -10.57 3.85 -8.22
C LEU A 155 -11.66 3.19 -9.08
N GLY A 156 -12.80 2.88 -8.45
CA GLY A 156 -13.96 2.28 -9.10
C GLY A 156 -13.87 0.78 -9.34
N GLN A 157 -12.88 0.10 -8.76
CA GLN A 157 -12.69 -1.34 -8.84
C GLN A 157 -12.60 -1.98 -7.45
N CYS A 158 -13.14 -3.18 -7.31
CA CYS A 158 -13.03 -3.96 -6.09
C CYS A 158 -11.65 -4.60 -5.97
N HIS A 159 -10.98 -4.35 -4.85
CA HIS A 159 -9.66 -4.88 -4.52
C HIS A 159 -9.61 -5.33 -3.06
N LEU A 160 -8.60 -6.11 -2.71
CA LEU A 160 -8.26 -6.32 -1.30
C LEU A 160 -7.97 -4.97 -0.63
N GLY A 161 -8.55 -4.79 0.55
CA GLY A 161 -8.33 -3.61 1.37
C GLY A 161 -6.89 -3.53 1.87
N PRO A 162 -6.45 -2.31 2.24
CA PRO A 162 -5.09 -2.10 2.69
C PRO A 162 -4.84 -2.80 4.03
N LEU A 163 -3.64 -3.35 4.17
CA LEU A 163 -3.10 -3.93 5.39
C LEU A 163 -2.15 -2.93 6.04
N PRO A 164 -2.14 -2.84 7.38
CA PRO A 164 -1.15 -2.05 8.08
C PRO A 164 0.23 -2.67 7.87
N CYS A 165 1.14 -1.94 7.22
CA CYS A 165 2.56 -2.34 7.08
C CYS A 165 3.52 -1.34 7.68
N ALA A 166 3.03 -0.14 8.01
CA ALA A 166 3.77 0.90 8.71
C ALA A 166 3.04 1.28 10.00
N GLY A 167 3.80 1.79 10.97
CA GLY A 167 3.25 2.24 12.24
C GLY A 167 3.99 1.69 13.47
N PRO A 168 3.50 1.99 14.67
CA PRO A 168 4.09 1.51 15.91
C PRO A 168 3.90 0.00 16.04
N VAL A 169 4.95 -0.70 16.47
CA VAL A 169 4.96 -2.12 16.79
C VAL A 169 5.35 -2.27 18.26
N ASP A 170 4.51 -2.96 19.02
CA ASP A 170 4.66 -3.13 20.48
C ASP A 170 5.47 -4.38 20.84
N CYS A 171 5.64 -5.29 19.89
CA CYS A 171 6.26 -6.59 20.12
C CYS A 171 7.78 -6.52 19.96
N ALA A 172 8.52 -7.17 20.86
CA ALA A 172 9.99 -7.12 20.88
C ALA A 172 10.67 -7.94 19.75
N GLN A 173 9.89 -8.57 18.89
CA GLN A 173 10.42 -9.33 17.75
C GLN A 173 10.91 -8.35 16.67
N ALA A 174 12.03 -8.69 16.04
CA ALA A 174 12.50 -7.94 14.87
C ALA A 174 11.54 -8.16 13.68
N PRO A 175 11.40 -7.20 12.76
CA PRO A 175 10.66 -7.40 11.52
C PRO A 175 11.29 -8.57 10.73
N PRO A 176 10.48 -9.41 10.06
CA PRO A 176 11.01 -10.45 9.19
C PRO A 176 11.70 -9.83 7.98
N ASP A 177 12.70 -10.55 7.43
CA ASP A 177 13.32 -10.19 6.16
C ASP A 177 12.37 -10.50 5.01
N CYS A 178 11.87 -9.46 4.34
CA CYS A 178 10.96 -9.57 3.22
C CYS A 178 11.68 -9.49 1.86
N ALA A 179 11.18 -10.24 0.88
CA ALA A 179 11.69 -10.17 -0.49
C ALA A 179 11.37 -8.81 -1.13
N ALA A 180 12.06 -8.45 -2.22
CA ALA A 180 11.78 -7.23 -2.97
C ALA A 180 10.31 -7.18 -3.42
N GLY A 181 9.67 -6.02 -3.27
CA GLY A 181 8.24 -5.82 -3.56
C GLY A 181 7.29 -6.32 -2.46
N THR A 182 7.82 -6.78 -1.32
CA THR A 182 7.02 -7.20 -0.15
C THR A 182 7.44 -6.46 1.11
N LEU A 183 6.52 -6.26 2.04
CA LEU A 183 6.72 -5.58 3.31
C LEU A 183 6.14 -6.41 4.46
N PRO A 184 6.71 -6.32 5.67
CA PRO A 184 6.15 -6.99 6.83
C PRO A 184 4.83 -6.32 7.21
N SER A 185 3.76 -7.10 7.34
CA SER A 185 2.50 -6.60 7.88
C SER A 185 2.58 -6.38 9.38
N ILE A 186 1.63 -5.64 9.95
CA ILE A 186 1.47 -5.42 11.39
C ILE A 186 0.15 -6.05 11.84
N VAL A 187 0.23 -7.15 12.57
CA VAL A 187 -0.94 -7.89 13.05
C VAL A 187 -1.01 -7.79 14.57
N ASN A 188 -2.08 -7.20 15.10
CA ASN A 188 -2.28 -6.97 16.54
C ASN A 188 -1.09 -6.24 17.21
N GLY A 189 -0.48 -5.27 16.52
CA GLY A 189 0.66 -4.52 17.02
C GLY A 189 1.99 -5.28 17.01
N CYS A 190 2.05 -6.47 16.41
CA CYS A 190 3.29 -7.22 16.17
C CYS A 190 3.61 -7.28 14.67
N TRP A 191 4.87 -7.53 14.32
CA TRP A 191 5.22 -7.92 12.94
C TRP A 191 4.55 -9.24 12.55
N GLY A 192 3.94 -9.24 11.37
CA GLY A 192 3.27 -10.36 10.74
C GLY A 192 4.07 -10.94 9.58
N ALA A 193 3.37 -11.57 8.63
CA ALA A 193 3.97 -12.12 7.42
C ALA A 193 4.40 -11.02 6.44
N CYS A 194 5.28 -11.36 5.50
CA CYS A 194 5.57 -10.48 4.37
C CYS A 194 4.41 -10.52 3.37
N VAL A 195 3.84 -9.35 3.08
CA VAL A 195 2.75 -9.18 2.12
C VAL A 195 3.20 -8.31 0.94
N PRO A 196 2.59 -8.44 -0.25
CA PRO A 196 2.88 -7.54 -1.37
C PRO A 196 2.72 -6.07 -0.96
N ALA A 197 3.69 -5.22 -1.28
CA ALA A 197 3.68 -3.81 -0.86
C ALA A 197 2.45 -3.04 -1.40
N ARG A 198 1.89 -3.48 -2.54
CA ARG A 198 0.61 -2.95 -3.08
C ARG A 198 -0.60 -3.14 -2.16
N LEU A 199 -0.55 -4.12 -1.25
CA LEU A 199 -1.59 -4.34 -0.25
C LEU A 199 -1.35 -3.55 1.02
N CYS A 200 -0.22 -2.84 1.15
CA CYS A 200 0.04 -2.02 2.33
C CYS A 200 -0.72 -0.70 2.26
N ASP A 201 -1.19 -0.22 3.42
CA ASP A 201 -1.76 1.11 3.58
C ASP A 201 -0.76 2.21 3.24
N GLU A 202 0.50 1.97 3.58
CA GLU A 202 1.63 2.86 3.39
C GLU A 202 2.87 2.07 2.98
N VAL A 203 3.64 2.62 2.03
CA VAL A 203 4.94 2.11 1.62
C VAL A 203 6.02 3.18 1.90
N PRO A 204 7.28 2.78 2.19
CA PRO A 204 8.31 3.74 2.60
C PRO A 204 8.63 4.80 1.53
N SER A 205 8.64 4.41 0.26
CA SER A 205 9.00 5.24 -0.89
C SER A 205 8.53 4.55 -2.18
N CYS A 206 8.42 5.31 -3.27
CA CYS A 206 8.16 4.80 -4.62
C CYS A 206 9.42 4.27 -5.34
N ASP A 207 10.59 4.37 -4.72
CA ASP A 207 11.84 3.83 -5.26
C ASP A 207 11.75 2.32 -5.52
N GLY A 208 12.17 1.92 -6.73
CA GLY A 208 12.26 0.51 -7.10
C GLY A 208 10.93 -0.17 -7.48
N ASP A 209 9.89 0.61 -7.79
CA ASP A 209 8.57 0.11 -8.22
C ASP A 209 7.94 -0.89 -7.23
N PRO A 210 7.72 -0.48 -5.96
CA PRO A 210 7.27 -1.38 -4.90
C PRO A 210 5.86 -1.93 -5.17
N CYS A 211 5.02 -1.20 -5.92
CA CYS A 211 3.64 -1.58 -6.17
C CYS A 211 3.50 -2.70 -7.23
N GLY A 212 4.50 -2.88 -8.08
CA GLY A 212 4.51 -3.90 -9.12
C GLY A 212 3.51 -3.66 -10.26
N PRO A 213 3.34 -4.64 -11.16
CA PRO A 213 2.56 -4.48 -12.39
C PRO A 213 1.08 -4.24 -12.10
N GLY A 214 0.45 -3.38 -12.92
CA GLY A 214 -0.97 -3.02 -12.79
C GLY A 214 -1.25 -2.02 -11.67
N TRP A 215 -0.23 -1.56 -10.95
CA TRP A 215 -0.34 -0.58 -9.87
C TRP A 215 0.63 0.57 -10.12
N PHE A 216 0.33 1.71 -9.49
CA PHE A 216 1.18 2.88 -9.51
C PHE A 216 1.39 3.40 -8.10
N CYS A 217 2.53 4.05 -7.90
CA CYS A 217 2.92 4.59 -6.62
C CYS A 217 2.64 6.09 -6.57
N VAL A 218 2.04 6.54 -5.47
CA VAL A 218 1.73 7.94 -5.19
C VAL A 218 2.59 8.40 -4.02
N GLU A 219 3.36 9.45 -4.22
CA GLU A 219 4.14 10.14 -3.20
C GLU A 219 3.63 11.56 -3.00
N THR A 220 3.75 12.12 -1.81
CA THR A 220 3.49 13.55 -1.58
C THR A 220 4.77 14.36 -1.69
N GLN A 221 4.68 15.67 -1.90
CA GLN A 221 5.84 16.57 -1.92
C GLN A 221 6.58 16.59 -0.58
N SER A 222 5.86 16.38 0.53
CA SER A 222 6.41 16.16 1.86
C SER A 222 7.18 14.84 2.01
N GLY A 223 7.07 13.93 1.04
CA GLY A 223 7.73 12.63 1.02
C GLY A 223 6.83 11.52 1.56
N ALA A 224 7.40 10.66 2.41
CA ALA A 224 6.69 9.53 2.99
C ALA A 224 5.51 9.97 3.89
N PRO A 225 4.45 9.14 3.97
CA PRO A 225 4.32 7.82 3.38
C PRO A 225 3.82 7.84 1.93
N ALA A 226 4.41 6.98 1.10
CA ALA A 226 3.93 6.70 -0.24
C ALA A 226 2.77 5.68 -0.19
N ARG A 227 1.95 5.61 -1.24
CA ARG A 227 0.79 4.71 -1.31
C ARG A 227 0.66 4.07 -2.69
N CYS A 228 0.29 2.80 -2.72
CA CYS A 228 0.02 2.10 -3.97
C CYS A 228 -1.46 2.18 -4.35
N HIS A 229 -1.72 2.45 -5.63
CA HIS A 229 -3.06 2.52 -6.21
C HIS A 229 -3.15 1.65 -7.47
N PRO A 230 -4.29 0.99 -7.72
CA PRO A 230 -4.47 0.18 -8.93
C PRO A 230 -4.53 1.09 -10.16
N THR A 231 -3.92 0.70 -11.28
CA THR A 231 -3.99 1.48 -12.52
C THR A 231 -5.40 1.34 -13.10
N PRO A 232 -6.15 2.45 -13.29
CA PRO A 232 -7.47 2.35 -13.90
C PRO A 232 -7.38 1.75 -15.30
N GLU A 233 -8.28 0.81 -15.63
CA GLU A 233 -8.34 0.20 -16.98
C GLU A 233 -8.54 1.25 -18.08
N THR A 234 -9.24 2.35 -17.76
CA THR A 234 -9.45 3.49 -18.67
C THR A 234 -8.15 4.16 -19.10
N CYS A 235 -7.06 3.98 -18.35
CA CYS A 235 -5.73 4.48 -18.71
C CYS A 235 -4.98 3.59 -19.70
N GLY A 236 -5.45 2.37 -19.97
CA GLY A 236 -4.77 1.46 -20.91
C GLY A 236 -3.30 1.19 -20.56
N GLY A 237 -2.93 1.30 -19.29
CA GLY A 237 -1.55 1.21 -18.80
C GLY A 237 -0.71 2.48 -18.92
N GLU A 238 -1.22 3.56 -19.53
CA GLU A 238 -0.53 4.85 -19.60
C GLU A 238 -0.85 5.70 -18.36
N LEU A 239 0.04 5.63 -17.37
CA LEU A 239 -0.05 6.43 -16.15
C LEU A 239 0.36 7.87 -16.43
N SER A 240 -0.64 8.75 -16.45
CA SER A 240 -0.44 10.20 -16.58
C SER A 240 -1.42 10.93 -15.66
N CYS A 241 -1.04 12.14 -15.23
CA CYS A 241 -1.95 13.00 -14.48
C CYS A 241 -3.21 13.33 -15.30
N GLY A 242 -3.07 13.37 -16.64
CA GLY A 242 -4.19 13.55 -17.56
C GLY A 242 -5.18 12.37 -17.52
N CYS A 243 -4.69 11.14 -17.50
CA CYS A 243 -5.58 9.98 -17.37
C CYS A 243 -6.22 9.90 -15.98
N LEU A 244 -5.41 10.12 -14.94
CA LEU A 244 -5.85 10.01 -13.56
C LEU A 244 -6.74 11.17 -13.10
N PHE A 245 -6.94 12.20 -13.93
CA PHE A 245 -7.63 13.44 -13.58
C PHE A 245 -8.99 13.23 -12.90
N SER A 246 -9.79 12.26 -13.36
CA SER A 246 -11.09 11.94 -12.78
C SER A 246 -11.02 11.31 -11.38
N PHE A 247 -9.86 10.78 -11.02
CA PHE A 247 -9.63 10.07 -9.76
C PHE A 247 -8.72 10.84 -8.79
N LEU A 248 -8.03 11.89 -9.24
CA LEU A 248 -7.16 12.72 -8.39
C LEU A 248 -7.80 13.16 -7.07
N PRO A 249 -9.10 13.52 -6.97
CA PRO A 249 -9.69 13.91 -5.69
C PRO A 249 -9.61 12.82 -4.58
N GLU A 250 -9.41 11.56 -4.95
CA GLU A 250 -9.34 10.43 -4.01
C GLU A 250 -7.96 10.28 -3.35
N PHE A 251 -6.87 10.59 -4.07
CA PHE A 251 -5.50 10.34 -3.59
C PHE A 251 -4.54 11.54 -3.75
N CYS A 252 -4.95 12.58 -4.48
CA CYS A 252 -4.13 13.72 -4.89
C CYS A 252 -4.96 15.02 -4.90
N PRO A 253 -5.43 15.51 -3.74
CA PRO A 253 -6.49 16.52 -3.69
C PRO A 253 -6.09 17.91 -4.20
N ALA A 254 -4.79 18.23 -4.23
CA ALA A 254 -4.30 19.55 -4.63
C ALA A 254 -3.85 19.58 -6.10
N SER A 255 -2.73 18.92 -6.42
CA SER A 255 -2.25 18.80 -7.80
C SER A 255 -1.40 17.56 -8.00
N CYS A 256 -1.36 17.08 -9.24
CA CYS A 256 -0.61 15.91 -9.69
C CYS A 256 0.54 16.34 -10.59
N ALA A 257 1.71 15.75 -10.37
CA ALA A 257 2.89 15.85 -11.22
C ALA A 257 3.43 14.46 -11.56
N GLU A 258 3.95 14.29 -12.78
CA GLU A 258 4.55 13.04 -13.24
C GLU A 258 6.04 13.04 -12.91
N GLN A 259 6.51 12.06 -12.13
CA GLN A 259 7.94 11.91 -11.79
C GLN A 259 8.67 10.92 -12.71
N GLY A 260 7.94 10.34 -13.67
CA GLY A 260 8.40 9.29 -14.57
C GLY A 260 8.12 7.88 -14.03
N GLY A 261 8.09 6.89 -14.92
CA GLY A 261 7.77 5.50 -14.56
C GLY A 261 6.33 5.35 -14.07
N SER A 262 6.13 4.54 -13.03
CA SER A 262 4.87 4.29 -12.33
C SER A 262 4.64 5.24 -11.14
N THR A 263 5.37 6.37 -11.05
CA THR A 263 5.32 7.28 -9.91
C THR A 263 4.57 8.58 -10.21
N ILE A 264 3.60 8.89 -9.36
CA ILE A 264 2.84 10.14 -9.34
C ILE A 264 3.21 10.93 -8.08
N LEU A 265 3.60 12.19 -8.26
CA LEU A 265 3.88 13.12 -7.17
C LEU A 265 2.67 14.02 -6.93
N CYS A 266 2.14 13.99 -5.72
CA CYS A 266 1.07 14.85 -5.24
C CYS A 266 1.64 16.06 -4.52
N GLU A 267 1.32 17.25 -4.98
CA GLU A 267 1.74 18.48 -4.32
C GLU A 267 0.78 18.80 -3.19
N ASP A 268 1.28 19.11 -1.99
CA ASP A 268 0.47 19.25 -0.77
C ASP A 268 -0.38 20.54 -0.70
N GLY A 269 -0.47 21.32 -1.78
CA GLY A 269 -1.31 22.54 -1.86
C GLY A 269 -0.99 23.55 -0.75
N GLY A 270 0.16 24.23 -0.88
CA GLY A 270 0.63 25.23 0.09
C GLY A 270 -0.25 26.47 0.25
#